data_AF-A0A3P6Q6V9-F1
#
_entry.id   AF-A0A3P6Q6V9-F1
#
_cell.length_a   1.000
_cell.length_b   1.000
_cell.length_c   1.000
_cell.angle_alpha   90.00
_cell.angle_beta   90.00
_cell.angle_gamma   90.00
#
_symmetry.space_group_name_H-M   'P 1'
#
loop_
_entity.id
_entity.type
_entity.pdbx_description
1 polymer ?
#
loop_
_entity_poly.entity_id
_entity_poly.type
_entity_poly.pdbx_seq_one_letter_code
_entity_poly.pdbx_strand_id
1 'polypeptide(L)'
;MGLNFCSFEKFVAGCYLGEIVRHMIVFLTEKNQLFGGNLPMSLKNPYTFPTKYICEIERDPPHLFYTTEYILREDLKIPNLKMDDLRIVRYVCSAVAHRSACLAAAGKFCIEFFSIYTNAVYNPFQLRRRSWISDAFFPR
;
A
#
# COMPACT_ATOMS: atom_id res chain seq x y z
N MET A 1 9.52 -9.90 -24.86
CA MET A 1 8.13 -10.02 -24.38
C MET A 1 8.18 -10.78 -23.05
N GLY A 2 8.48 -10.07 -21.97
CA GLY A 2 8.77 -10.68 -20.66
C GLY A 2 7.50 -11.23 -20.04
N LEU A 3 7.48 -12.52 -19.74
CA LEU A 3 6.36 -13.19 -19.09
C LEU A 3 6.11 -12.52 -17.73
N ASN A 4 4.95 -11.89 -17.57
CA ASN A 4 4.48 -11.29 -16.33
C ASN A 4 4.07 -12.40 -15.33
N PHE A 5 5.02 -13.21 -14.88
CA PHE A 5 4.78 -14.16 -13.80
C PHE A 5 4.63 -13.41 -12.46
N CYS A 6 3.71 -13.90 -11.63
CA CYS A 6 3.34 -13.41 -10.29
C CYS A 6 2.94 -11.91 -10.21
N SER A 7 2.03 -11.46 -11.08
CA SER A 7 1.48 -10.09 -11.02
C SER A 7 0.86 -9.76 -9.65
N PHE A 8 0.15 -10.71 -9.03
CA PHE A 8 -0.46 -10.50 -7.71
C PHE A 8 0.59 -10.28 -6.62
N GLU A 9 1.66 -11.09 -6.61
CA GLU A 9 2.74 -10.98 -5.64
C GLU A 9 3.46 -9.64 -5.75
N LYS A 10 3.65 -9.11 -6.97
CA LYS A 10 4.28 -7.79 -7.16
C LYS A 10 3.48 -6.63 -6.56
N PHE A 11 2.15 -6.74 -6.46
CA PHE A 11 1.33 -5.71 -5.84
C PHE A 11 1.17 -5.86 -4.33
N VAL A 12 1.36 -7.08 -3.80
CA VAL A 12 1.15 -7.37 -2.37
C VAL A 12 2.47 -7.49 -1.61
N ALA A 13 3.55 -7.90 -2.27
CA ALA A 13 4.83 -8.10 -1.62
C ALA A 13 5.48 -6.78 -1.24
N GLY A 14 5.95 -6.73 0.01
CA GLY A 14 6.53 -5.54 0.63
C GLY A 14 7.60 -4.87 -0.24
N CYS A 15 8.54 -5.65 -0.77
CA CYS A 15 9.70 -5.17 -1.52
C CYS A 15 9.32 -4.27 -2.73
N TYR A 16 8.19 -4.52 -3.38
CA TYR A 16 7.77 -3.78 -4.57
C TYR A 16 6.96 -2.52 -4.25
N LEU A 17 6.30 -2.44 -3.09
CA LEU A 17 5.54 -1.25 -2.67
C LEU A 17 6.43 0.00 -2.64
N GLY A 18 7.67 -0.17 -2.17
CA GLY A 18 8.66 0.89 -2.14
C GLY A 18 9.00 1.44 -3.52
N GLU A 19 9.19 0.56 -4.50
CA GLU A 19 9.45 0.95 -5.89
C GLU A 19 8.24 1.62 -6.57
N ILE A 20 7.02 1.19 -6.23
CA ILE A 20 5.79 1.82 -6.72
C ILE A 20 5.71 3.27 -6.21
N VAL A 21 5.97 3.49 -4.92
CA VAL A 21 6.00 4.83 -4.33
C VAL A 21 7.10 5.68 -4.96
N ARG A 22 8.30 5.12 -5.17
CA ARG A 22 9.39 5.82 -5.86
C ARG A 22 8.97 6.29 -7.26
N HIS A 23 8.34 5.43 -8.05
CA HIS A 23 7.83 5.79 -9.39
C HIS A 23 6.81 6.92 -9.33
N MET A 24 5.89 6.89 -8.36
CA MET A 24 4.92 7.98 -8.16
C MET A 24 5.61 9.30 -7.83
N ILE A 25 6.62 9.28 -6.95
CA ILE A 25 7.36 10.49 -6.58
C ILE A 25 8.13 11.05 -7.79
N VAL A 26 8.78 10.20 -8.59
CA VAL A 26 9.46 10.60 -9.82
C VAL A 26 8.47 11.26 -10.78
N PHE A 27 7.33 10.60 -11.03
CA PHE A 27 6.28 11.12 -11.91
C PHE A 27 5.74 12.48 -11.45
N LEU A 28 5.50 12.66 -10.14
CA LEU A 28 5.03 13.94 -9.60
C LEU A 28 6.11 15.03 -9.64
N THR A 29 7.38 14.66 -9.51
CA THR A 29 8.50 15.59 -9.65
C THR A 29 8.66 16.05 -11.10
N GLU A 30 8.52 15.14 -12.08
CA GLU A 30 8.50 15.48 -13.52
C GLU A 30 7.34 16.44 -13.87
N LYS A 31 6.25 16.39 -13.13
CA LYS A 31 5.11 17.30 -13.25
C LYS A 31 5.31 18.64 -12.51
N ASN A 32 6.48 18.89 -11.93
CA ASN A 32 6.79 20.06 -11.09
C ASN A 32 5.84 20.25 -9.89
N GLN A 33 5.21 19.17 -9.41
CA GLN A 33 4.31 19.21 -8.25
C GLN A 33 5.04 18.96 -6.93
N LEU A 34 6.21 18.30 -6.99
CA LEU A 34 7.02 17.91 -5.84
C LEU A 34 8.43 18.50 -5.93
N PHE A 35 8.99 18.89 -4.79
CA PHE A 35 10.39 19.33 -4.63
C PHE A 35 10.83 20.48 -5.55
N GLY A 36 9.87 21.28 -6.02
CA GLY A 36 10.12 22.36 -6.97
C GLY A 36 10.68 21.87 -8.31
N GLY A 37 10.41 20.62 -8.70
CA GLY A 37 10.86 20.04 -9.97
C GLY A 37 12.27 19.47 -9.98
N ASN A 38 12.99 19.50 -8.84
CA ASN A 38 14.35 18.99 -8.76
C ASN A 38 14.38 17.59 -8.13
N LEU A 39 14.58 16.57 -8.96
CA LEU A 39 14.69 15.19 -8.49
C LEU A 39 16.09 14.93 -7.89
N PRO A 40 16.19 14.52 -6.61
CA PRO A 40 17.48 14.17 -6.02
C PRO A 40 18.04 12.90 -6.67
N MET A 41 19.37 12.83 -6.81
CA MET A 41 20.06 11.70 -7.43
C MET A 41 19.79 10.37 -6.72
N SER A 42 19.53 10.40 -5.41
CA SER A 42 19.16 9.22 -4.62
C SER A 42 17.89 8.53 -5.14
N LEU A 43 16.89 9.29 -5.63
CA LEU A 43 15.65 8.70 -6.17
C LEU A 43 15.77 8.15 -7.59
N LYS A 44 16.87 8.42 -8.30
CA LYS A 44 17.11 7.85 -9.65
C LYS A 44 17.42 6.36 -9.60
N ASN A 45 18.03 5.89 -8.51
CA ASN A 45 18.44 4.51 -8.39
C ASN A 45 17.25 3.62 -8.01
N PRO A 46 17.05 2.48 -8.69
CA PRO A 46 16.00 1.53 -8.33
C PRO A 46 16.26 0.94 -6.94
N TYR A 47 15.18 0.61 -6.23
CA TYR A 47 15.15 0.04 -4.88
C TYR A 47 15.72 0.94 -3.78
N THR A 48 15.82 2.24 -4.03
CA THR A 48 16.32 3.19 -3.01
C THR A 48 15.27 3.54 -1.95
N PHE A 49 13.99 3.26 -2.22
CA PHE A 49 12.90 3.53 -1.29
C PHE A 49 12.39 2.23 -0.65
N PRO A 50 12.92 1.80 0.50
CA PRO A 50 12.46 0.60 1.20
C PRO A 50 11.03 0.76 1.75
N THR A 51 10.31 -0.36 1.80
CA THR A 51 8.97 -0.46 2.40
C THR A 51 8.94 -0.06 3.87
N LYS A 52 10.09 -0.16 4.56
CA LYS A 52 10.24 0.32 5.94
C LYS A 52 9.77 1.78 6.07
N TYR A 53 10.12 2.64 5.11
CA TYR A 53 9.70 4.03 5.13
C TYR A 53 8.18 4.19 5.07
N ILE A 54 7.50 3.40 4.24
CA ILE A 54 6.04 3.41 4.14
C ILE A 54 5.42 3.06 5.51
N CYS A 55 5.92 2.01 6.15
CA CYS A 55 5.41 1.58 7.46
C CYS A 55 5.64 2.64 8.56
N GLU A 56 6.81 3.28 8.57
CA GLU A 56 7.13 4.33 9.54
C GLU A 56 6.27 5.59 9.29
N ILE A 57 6.04 5.97 8.03
CA ILE A 57 5.17 7.11 7.66
C ILE A 57 3.70 6.86 8.05
N GLU A 58 3.20 5.65 7.81
CA GLU A 58 1.82 5.27 8.18
C GLU A 58 1.61 5.20 9.69
N ARG A 59 2.69 4.98 10.46
CA ARG A 59 2.62 4.90 11.93
C ARG A 59 2.41 6.26 12.58
N ASP A 60 2.79 7.36 11.91
CA ASP A 60 2.61 8.71 12.43
C ASP A 60 1.11 9.07 12.52
N PRO A 61 0.66 9.82 13.54
CA PRO A 61 -0.71 10.29 13.62
C PRO A 61 -1.02 11.32 12.50
N PRO A 62 -2.29 11.50 12.11
CA PRO A 62 -2.69 12.27 10.90
C PRO A 62 -2.26 13.75 10.89
N HIS A 63 -1.94 14.31 12.06
CA HIS A 63 -1.56 15.71 12.22
C HIS A 63 -0.06 15.93 12.38
N LEU A 64 0.74 14.85 12.49
CA LEU A 64 2.17 14.95 12.63
C LEU A 64 2.88 14.29 11.45
N PHE A 65 3.99 14.91 11.04
CA PHE A 65 4.78 14.50 9.87
C PHE A 65 6.27 14.38 10.21
N TYR A 66 6.63 14.26 11.49
CA TYR A 66 8.03 14.27 11.93
C TYR A 66 8.82 13.10 11.31
N THR A 67 8.23 11.90 11.21
CA THR A 67 8.92 10.74 10.62
C THR A 67 9.02 10.90 9.11
N THR A 68 7.98 11.46 8.47
CA THR A 68 8.00 11.75 7.03
C THR A 68 9.06 12.79 6.68
N GLU A 69 9.13 13.89 7.45
CA GLU A 69 10.14 14.93 7.30
C GLU A 69 11.55 14.39 7.55
N TYR A 70 11.74 13.59 8.61
CA TYR A 70 13.01 12.97 8.94
C TYR A 70 13.51 12.08 7.79
N ILE A 71 12.67 11.18 7.27
CA ILE A 71 13.04 10.28 6.16
C ILE A 71 13.37 11.10 4.90
N LEU A 72 12.55 12.10 4.57
CA LEU A 72 12.78 12.91 3.36
C LEU A 72 14.03 13.79 3.46
N ARG A 73 14.36 14.31 4.65
CA ARG A 73 15.56 15.12 4.86
C ARG A 73 16.82 14.30 5.05
N GLU A 74 16.82 13.33 5.96
CA GLU A 74 18.02 12.60 6.35
C GLU A 74 18.37 11.50 5.33
N ASP A 75 17.40 10.66 4.99
CA ASP A 75 17.65 9.51 4.11
C ASP A 75 17.69 9.92 2.64
N LEU A 76 16.76 10.78 2.21
CA LEU A 76 16.62 11.18 0.81
C LEU A 76 17.35 12.48 0.47
N LYS A 77 17.92 13.17 1.47
CA LYS A 77 18.75 14.37 1.34
C LYS A 77 18.11 15.48 0.51
N ILE A 78 16.82 15.72 0.74
CA ILE A 78 16.05 16.73 0.00
C ILE A 78 16.17 18.09 0.72
N PRO A 79 16.82 19.11 0.10
CA PRO A 79 17.08 20.38 0.78
C PRO A 79 15.85 21.29 0.85
N ASN A 80 14.94 21.21 -0.12
CA ASN A 80 13.76 22.09 -0.23
C ASN A 80 12.47 21.30 0.02
N LEU A 81 12.12 21.13 1.28
CA LEU A 81 10.91 20.40 1.69
C LEU A 81 9.83 21.37 2.18
N LYS A 82 8.66 21.37 1.53
CA LYS A 82 7.47 22.10 1.98
C LYS A 82 6.52 21.18 2.74
N MET A 83 5.64 21.78 3.55
CA MET A 83 4.59 21.04 4.26
C MET A 83 3.60 20.35 3.29
N ASP A 84 3.38 20.92 2.10
CA ASP A 84 2.55 20.30 1.08
C ASP A 84 3.21 19.05 0.47
N ASP A 85 4.53 19.06 0.29
CA ASP A 85 5.28 17.88 -0.17
C ASP A 85 5.11 16.72 0.83
N LEU A 86 5.18 17.00 2.13
CA LEU A 86 4.96 16.01 3.21
C LEU A 86 3.58 15.37 3.10
N ARG A 87 2.54 16.19 2.90
CA ARG A 87 1.15 15.72 2.76
C ARG A 87 0.98 14.84 1.54
N ILE A 88 1.56 15.23 0.41
CA ILE A 88 1.49 14.48 -0.85
C ILE A 88 2.19 13.12 -0.70
N VAL A 89 3.42 13.11 -0.17
CA VAL A 89 4.17 11.85 0.02
C VAL A 89 3.41 10.90 0.94
N ARG A 90 2.87 11.40 2.06
CA ARG A 90 2.05 10.60 2.96
C ARG A 90 0.80 10.04 2.26
N TYR A 91 0.09 10.88 1.50
CA TYR A 91 -1.09 10.46 0.76
C TYR A 91 -0.77 9.35 -0.25
N VAL A 92 0.34 9.48 -0.98
CA VAL A 92 0.79 8.46 -1.94
C VAL A 92 1.12 7.15 -1.23
N CYS A 93 1.86 7.18 -0.13
CA CYS A 93 2.17 6.00 0.68
C CYS A 93 0.89 5.29 1.14
N SER A 94 -0.06 6.04 1.69
CA SER A 94 -1.33 5.50 2.19
C SER A 94 -2.18 4.91 1.07
N ALA A 95 -2.31 5.60 -0.06
CA ALA A 95 -3.09 5.14 -1.21
C ALA A 95 -2.53 3.83 -1.81
N VAL A 96 -1.20 3.72 -1.92
CA VAL A 96 -0.53 2.51 -2.41
C VAL A 96 -0.72 1.36 -1.42
N ALA A 97 -0.48 1.59 -0.13
CA ALA A 97 -0.67 0.58 0.92
C ALA A 97 -2.13 0.09 0.98
N HIS A 98 -3.10 1.01 0.93
CA HIS A 98 -4.52 0.69 0.97
C HIS A 98 -4.95 -0.16 -0.22
N ARG A 99 -4.52 0.19 -1.44
CA ARG A 99 -4.81 -0.61 -2.64
C ARG A 99 -4.28 -2.04 -2.51
N SER A 100 -3.07 -2.20 -2.00
CA SER A 100 -2.45 -3.51 -1.81
C SER A 100 -3.13 -4.32 -0.71
N ALA A 101 -3.55 -3.67 0.38
CA ALA A 101 -4.36 -4.30 1.43
C ALA A 101 -5.71 -4.79 0.90
N CYS A 102 -6.40 -4.01 0.07
CA CYS A 102 -7.66 -4.40 -0.56
C CYS A 102 -7.50 -5.63 -1.48
N LEU A 103 -6.42 -5.70 -2.26
CA LEU A 103 -6.13 -6.87 -3.11
C LEU A 103 -5.86 -8.13 -2.26
N ALA A 104 -5.10 -7.98 -1.18
CA ALA A 104 -4.84 -9.08 -0.25
C ALA A 104 -6.12 -9.56 0.45
N ALA A 105 -6.97 -8.62 0.89
CA ALA A 105 -8.25 -8.92 1.54
C ALA A 105 -9.21 -9.65 0.60
N ALA A 106 -9.33 -9.22 -0.66
CA ALA A 106 -10.17 -9.89 -1.65
C ALA A 106 -9.72 -11.34 -1.90
N GLY A 107 -8.41 -11.58 -1.99
CA GLY A 107 -7.85 -12.93 -2.12
C GLY A 107 -8.17 -13.81 -0.92
N LYS A 108 -8.00 -13.27 0.30
CA LYS A 108 -8.32 -13.99 1.54
C LYS A 108 -9.81 -14.31 1.65
N PHE A 109 -10.67 -13.34 1.34
CA PHE A 109 -12.13 -13.50 1.35
C PHE A 109 -12.59 -14.59 0.39
N CYS A 110 -12.07 -14.63 -0.83
CA CYS A 110 -12.43 -15.64 -1.83
C CYS A 110 -12.15 -17.07 -1.34
N ILE A 111 -10.97 -17.29 -0.73
CA ILE A 111 -10.58 -18.60 -0.19
C ILE A 111 -11.52 -19.02 0.95
N GLU A 112 -11.82 -18.09 1.85
CA GLU A 112 -12.68 -18.35 3.00
C GLU A 112 -14.13 -18.61 2.57
N PHE A 113 -14.62 -17.87 1.60
CA PHE A 113 -15.94 -18.09 1.00
C PHE A 113 -16.04 -19.47 0.35
N PHE A 114 -15.02 -19.90 -0.41
CA PHE A 114 -14.98 -21.24 -0.99
C PHE A 114 -14.93 -22.34 0.07
N SER A 115 -14.18 -22.14 1.16
CA SER A 115 -14.15 -23.07 2.29
C SER A 115 -15.51 -23.17 2.98
N ILE A 116 -16.21 -22.06 3.18
CA ILE A 116 -17.56 -22.03 3.76
C ILE A 116 -18.54 -22.74 2.82
N TYR A 117 -18.49 -22.47 1.52
CA TYR A 117 -19.37 -23.08 0.53
C TYR A 117 -19.18 -24.60 0.44
N THR A 118 -17.92 -25.07 0.39
CA THR A 118 -17.63 -26.52 0.39
C THR A 118 -18.08 -27.19 1.70
N ASN A 119 -17.89 -26.55 2.86
CA ASN A 119 -18.39 -27.07 4.13
C ASN A 119 -19.93 -27.10 4.17
N ALA A 120 -20.60 -26.10 3.60
CA ALA A 120 -22.05 -26.03 3.49
C ALA A 120 -22.63 -27.17 2.66
N VAL A 121 -21.98 -27.50 1.54
CA VAL A 121 -22.41 -28.56 0.62
C VAL A 121 -22.11 -29.96 1.19
N TYR A 122 -20.96 -30.16 1.84
CA TYR A 122 -20.56 -31.49 2.35
C TYR A 122 -21.06 -31.80 3.78
N ASN A 123 -21.37 -30.78 4.60
CA ASN A 123 -21.79 -30.98 5.99
C ASN A 123 -22.86 -29.95 6.43
N PRO A 124 -24.09 -30.04 5.89
CA PRO A 124 -25.15 -29.05 6.10
C PRO A 124 -25.64 -28.95 7.57
N PHE A 125 -25.33 -29.94 8.42
CA PHE A 125 -25.76 -29.96 9.82
C PHE A 125 -24.92 -29.08 10.76
N GLN A 126 -23.71 -28.66 10.39
CA GLN A 126 -22.82 -27.88 11.27
C GLN A 126 -23.00 -26.36 11.17
N LEU A 127 -23.66 -25.85 10.12
CA LEU A 127 -23.84 -24.41 9.89
C LEU A 127 -24.78 -23.70 10.88
N ARG A 128 -25.55 -24.45 11.67
CA ARG A 128 -26.50 -23.87 12.66
C ARG A 128 -25.81 -23.19 13.85
N ARG A 129 -24.48 -23.35 14.05
CA ARG A 129 -23.76 -22.83 15.23
C ARG A 129 -23.00 -21.51 15.04
N ARG A 130 -22.95 -20.93 13.82
CA ARG A 130 -22.28 -19.64 13.57
C ARG A 130 -23.28 -18.60 13.03
N SER A 131 -24.01 -17.98 13.95
CA SER A 131 -25.04 -16.95 13.70
C SER A 131 -24.54 -15.70 12.95
N TRP A 132 -23.22 -15.43 12.97
CA TRP A 132 -22.63 -14.23 12.36
C TRP A 132 -22.51 -14.27 10.82
N ILE A 133 -22.69 -15.43 10.19
CA ILE A 133 -22.53 -15.57 8.73
C ILE A 133 -23.83 -15.23 7.99
N SER A 134 -24.99 -15.43 8.63
CA SER A 134 -26.31 -15.11 8.08
C SER A 134 -26.50 -13.61 7.84
N ASP A 135 -25.95 -12.75 8.71
CA ASP A 135 -26.13 -11.29 8.63
C ASP A 135 -25.22 -10.62 7.57
N ALA A 136 -24.16 -11.31 7.12
CA ALA A 136 -23.22 -10.79 6.13
C ALA A 136 -23.62 -11.10 4.67
N PHE A 137 -24.46 -12.11 4.44
CA PHE A 137 -24.77 -12.60 3.09
C PHE A 137 -26.15 -12.18 2.55
N PHE A 138 -27.07 -11.74 3.43
CA PHE A 138 -28.36 -11.16 3.06
C PHE A 138 -28.69 -9.95 3.95
N PRO A 139 -28.20 -8.75 3.63
CA PRO A 139 -28.73 -7.54 4.23
C PRO A 139 -30.16 -7.31 3.73
N ARG A 140 -31.10 -7.03 4.65
CA ARG A 140 -32.47 -6.60 4.31
C ARG A 140 -32.48 -5.22 3.66
#